data_AF-A0AAX6NCQ5-F1
#
_entry.id   AF-A0AAX6NCQ5-F1
#
_cell.length_a   1.000
_cell.length_b   1.000
_cell.length_c   1.000
_cell.angle_alpha   90.00
_cell.angle_beta   90.00
_cell.angle_gamma   90.00
#
_symmetry.space_group_name_H-M   'P 1'
#
loop_
_entity.id
_entity.type
_entity.pdbx_description
1 polymer ?
#
loop_
_entity_poly.entity_id
_entity_poly.type
_entity_poly.pdbx_seq_one_letter_code
_entity_poly.pdbx_strand_id
1 'polypeptide(L)'
;MQMTALNTKKINKKLKQDGFRGWSFEYEFVSKRYCLSIFDDHNPEDELVFFLHVFDPTNISHAVRVKKNGSENTVDKKHQFYVEAEKIVQKFVSDFVAS
;
A
#
# COMPACT_ATOMS: atom_id res chain seq x y z
N MET A 1 0.24 0.86 -23.17
CA MET A 1 -0.55 1.69 -22.24
C MET A 1 0.43 2.39 -21.32
N GLN A 2 0.53 3.72 -21.39
CA GLN A 2 1.23 4.49 -20.37
C GLN A 2 0.36 4.45 -19.12
N MET A 3 0.88 3.92 -18.00
CA MET A 3 0.24 4.08 -16.69
C MET A 3 0.10 5.58 -16.42
N THR A 4 -1.12 6.09 -16.46
CA THR A 4 -1.44 7.40 -15.90
C THR A 4 -1.08 7.38 -14.41
N ALA A 5 -0.45 8.45 -13.92
CA ALA A 5 -0.07 8.54 -12.52
C ALA A 5 -1.31 8.32 -11.64
N LEU A 6 -1.27 7.34 -10.74
CA LEU A 6 -2.36 7.08 -9.80
C LEU A 6 -2.60 8.34 -8.97
N ASN A 7 -3.85 8.79 -8.93
CA ASN A 7 -4.26 9.92 -8.11
C ASN A 7 -4.41 9.46 -6.65
N THR A 8 -3.28 9.44 -5.93
CA THR A 8 -3.18 8.98 -4.53
C THR A 8 -4.17 9.71 -3.61
N LYS A 9 -4.42 11.01 -3.83
CA LYS A 9 -5.42 11.79 -3.06
C LYS A 9 -6.84 11.22 -3.22
N LYS A 10 -7.24 10.88 -4.44
CA LYS A 10 -8.57 10.30 -4.71
C LYS A 10 -8.67 8.87 -4.18
N ILE A 11 -7.59 8.08 -4.23
CA ILE A 11 -7.52 6.75 -3.61
C ILE A 11 -7.69 6.87 -2.09
N ASN A 12 -6.88 7.68 -1.42
CA ASN A 12 -6.96 7.90 0.04
C ASN A 12 -8.34 8.39 0.50
N LYS A 13 -9.01 9.22 -0.30
CA LYS A 13 -10.39 9.63 -0.01
C LYS A 13 -11.36 8.43 -0.04
N LYS A 14 -11.26 7.58 -1.06
CA LYS A 14 -12.08 6.36 -1.17
C LYS A 14 -11.80 5.37 -0.03
N LEU A 15 -10.53 5.14 0.33
CA LEU A 15 -10.17 4.27 1.46
C LEU A 15 -10.89 4.68 2.74
N LYS A 16 -10.88 5.98 3.07
CA LYS A 16 -11.56 6.54 4.24
C LYS A 16 -13.08 6.39 4.18
N GLN A 17 -13.68 6.54 2.98
CA GLN A 17 -15.12 6.40 2.77
C GLN A 17 -15.60 4.95 2.94
N ASP A 18 -14.77 3.98 2.55
CA ASP A 18 -15.10 2.55 2.61
C ASP A 18 -14.70 1.88 3.94
N GLY A 19 -14.22 2.66 4.92
CA GLY A 19 -13.92 2.15 6.25
C GLY A 19 -12.48 1.65 6.46
N PHE A 20 -11.61 1.74 5.46
CA PHE A 20 -10.18 1.41 5.57
C PHE A 20 -9.41 2.55 6.26
N ARG A 21 -9.79 2.86 7.50
CA ARG A 21 -9.10 3.85 8.33
C ARG A 21 -7.71 3.32 8.72
N GLY A 22 -6.71 4.20 8.78
CA GLY A 22 -5.32 3.83 9.08
C GLY A 22 -4.48 3.47 7.85
N TRP A 23 -5.12 3.05 6.75
CA TRP A 23 -4.45 2.81 5.48
C TRP A 23 -4.14 4.11 4.73
N SER A 24 -2.91 4.24 4.20
CA SER A 24 -2.46 5.35 3.36
C SER A 24 -1.87 4.84 2.06
N PHE A 25 -2.16 5.52 0.95
CA PHE A 25 -1.60 5.23 -0.36
C PHE A 25 -0.75 6.41 -0.84
N GLU A 26 0.50 6.14 -1.19
CA GLU A 26 1.51 7.16 -1.47
C GLU A 26 2.36 6.79 -2.69
N TYR A 27 3.01 7.80 -3.27
CA TYR A 27 4.03 7.60 -4.28
C TYR A 27 5.37 7.93 -3.66
N GLU A 28 6.22 6.92 -3.55
CA GLU A 28 7.58 7.08 -3.08
C GLU A 28 8.45 7.48 -4.29
N PHE A 29 9.13 8.63 -4.16
CA PHE A 29 9.85 9.28 -5.25
C PHE A 29 11.22 8.68 -5.55
N VAL A 30 11.94 8.15 -4.55
CA VAL A 30 13.30 7.62 -4.68
C VAL A 30 13.30 6.29 -5.45
N SER A 31 12.46 5.36 -5.02
CA SER A 31 12.19 4.03 -5.59
C SER A 31 11.24 4.07 -6.79
N LYS A 32 10.57 5.22 -7.01
CA LYS A 32 9.59 5.44 -8.10
C LYS A 32 8.47 4.42 -8.09
N ARG A 33 7.90 4.17 -6.91
CA ARG A 33 6.89 3.14 -6.68
C ARG A 33 5.73 3.68 -5.89
N TYR A 34 4.55 3.12 -6.15
CA TYR A 34 3.42 3.31 -5.27
C TYR A 34 3.54 2.37 -4.07
N CYS A 35 3.16 2.85 -2.91
CA CYS A 35 3.06 2.06 -1.70
C CYS A 35 1.70 2.24 -1.05
N LEU A 36 1.23 1.17 -0.43
CA LEU A 36 0.14 1.18 0.53
C LEU A 36 0.77 0.94 1.90
N SER A 37 0.42 1.69 2.92
CA SER A 37 0.94 1.47 4.28
C SER A 37 -0.14 1.54 5.34
N ILE A 38 0.15 0.95 6.51
CA ILE A 38 -0.68 0.98 7.71
C ILE A 38 0.21 0.92 8.96
N PHE A 39 -0.19 1.62 10.01
CA PHE A 39 0.39 1.49 11.35
C PHE A 39 -0.32 0.37 12.13
N ASP A 40 0.44 -0.49 12.79
CA ASP A 40 -0.12 -1.58 13.60
C ASP A 40 -0.69 -1.01 14.91
N ASP A 41 -2.00 -1.08 15.12
CA ASP A 41 -2.61 -0.57 16.37
C ASP A 41 -2.05 -1.24 17.64
N HIS A 42 -1.54 -2.48 17.54
CA HIS A 42 -0.93 -3.18 18.67
C HIS A 42 0.53 -2.75 18.90
N ASN A 43 1.19 -2.24 17.86
CA ASN A 43 2.54 -1.69 17.90
C ASN A 43 2.54 -0.37 17.11
N PRO A 44 2.04 0.73 17.67
CA PRO A 44 1.79 1.97 16.91
C PRO A 44 3.04 2.62 16.32
N GLU A 45 4.22 2.14 16.74
CA GLU A 45 5.53 2.59 16.26
C GLU A 45 6.05 1.75 15.08
N ASP A 46 5.37 0.66 14.72
CA ASP A 46 5.65 -0.17 13.56
C ASP A 46 4.76 0.23 12.39
N GLU A 47 5.37 0.49 11.24
CA GLU A 47 4.67 0.72 9.97
C GLU A 47 4.84 -0.50 9.07
N LEU A 48 3.74 -1.01 8.51
CA LEU A 48 3.79 -1.99 7.44
C LEU A 48 3.64 -1.26 6.11
N VAL A 49 4.62 -1.43 5.22
CA VAL A 49 4.67 -0.80 3.90
C VAL A 49 4.63 -1.89 2.83
N PHE A 50 3.68 -1.79 1.92
CA PHE A 50 3.42 -2.71 0.83
C PHE A 50 3.72 -2.02 -0.50
N PHE A 51 4.80 -2.42 -1.16
CA PHE A 51 5.25 -1.81 -2.40
C PHE A 51 4.62 -2.47 -3.62
N LEU A 52 3.98 -1.67 -4.46
CA LEU A 52 3.36 -2.15 -5.69
C LEU A 52 4.40 -2.40 -6.79
N HIS A 53 4.07 -3.30 -7.70
CA HIS A 53 4.92 -3.60 -8.84
C HIS A 53 4.93 -2.45 -9.85
N VAL A 54 6.11 -2.13 -10.40
CA VAL A 54 6.32 -0.94 -11.25
C VAL A 54 5.54 -1.01 -12.56
N PHE A 55 5.38 -2.20 -13.13
CA PHE A 55 4.65 -2.40 -14.38
C PHE A 55 3.19 -2.80 -14.18
N ASP A 56 2.83 -3.18 -12.97
CA ASP A 56 1.48 -3.64 -12.64
C ASP A 56 1.13 -3.25 -11.20
N PRO A 57 0.63 -2.02 -11.01
CA PRO A 57 0.34 -1.51 -9.68
C PRO A 57 -0.88 -2.17 -9.03
N THR A 58 -1.53 -3.14 -9.70
CA THR A 58 -2.56 -3.98 -9.06
C THR A 58 -1.96 -5.13 -8.23
N ASN A 59 -0.64 -5.32 -8.30
CA ASN A 59 0.07 -6.37 -7.60
C ASN A 59 1.11 -5.83 -6.60
N ILE A 60 1.21 -6.47 -5.44
CA ILE A 60 2.24 -6.17 -4.43
C ILE A 60 3.52 -6.93 -4.81
N SER A 61 4.62 -6.20 -4.95
CA SER A 61 5.93 -6.76 -5.27
C SER A 61 6.65 -7.32 -4.03
N HIS A 62 6.65 -6.56 -2.94
CA HIS A 62 7.24 -6.92 -1.66
C HIS A 62 6.65 -6.04 -0.55
N ALA A 63 6.80 -6.47 0.70
CA ALA A 63 6.31 -5.75 1.86
C ALA A 63 7.30 -5.84 3.02
N VAL A 64 7.40 -4.76 3.77
CA VAL A 64 8.31 -4.62 4.91
C VAL A 64 7.57 -4.05 6.11
N ARG A 65 7.99 -4.45 7.30
CA ARG A 65 7.64 -3.85 8.57
C ARG A 65 8.83 -2.99 9.01
N VAL A 66 8.63 -1.68 9.00
CA VAL A 66 9.60 -0.69 9.47
C VAL A 66 9.33 -0.46 10.96
N LYS A 67 10.34 -0.69 11.79
CA LYS A 67 10.27 -0.45 13.24
C LYS A 67 10.81 0.95 13.55
N LYS A 68 10.45 1.50 14.72
CA LYS A 68 10.95 2.80 15.21
C LYS A 68 12.48 2.98 15.17
N ASN A 69 13.23 1.91 15.40
CA ASN A 69 14.70 1.94 15.37
C ASN A 69 15.27 1.95 13.94
N GLY A 70 14.42 2.02 12.91
CA GLY A 70 14.79 1.99 11.50
C GLY A 70 15.09 0.59 10.95
N SER A 71 14.94 -0.46 11.76
CA SER A 71 15.11 -1.83 11.26
C SER A 71 13.90 -2.27 10.44
N GLU A 72 14.17 -3.01 9.38
CA GLU A 72 13.15 -3.51 8.45
C GLU A 72 13.10 -5.04 8.51
N ASN A 73 11.89 -5.60 8.53
CA ASN A 73 11.67 -7.03 8.42
C ASN A 73 10.70 -7.31 7.29
N THR A 74 10.94 -8.35 6.49
CA THR A 74 10.00 -8.76 5.45
C THR A 74 8.67 -9.20 6.06
N VAL A 75 7.56 -8.80 5.43
CA VAL A 75 6.21 -9.25 5.81
C VAL A 75 5.83 -10.44 4.95
N ASP A 76 5.48 -11.56 5.59
CA ASP A 76 5.03 -12.77 4.90
C ASP A 76 3.69 -12.55 4.19
N LYS A 77 3.48 -13.19 3.04
CA LYS A 77 2.24 -13.10 2.26
C LYS A 77 1.01 -13.60 3.01
N LYS A 78 1.19 -14.52 3.97
CA LYS A 78 0.12 -15.04 4.84
C LYS A 78 -0.19 -14.10 6.01
N HIS A 79 0.59 -13.04 6.22
CA HIS A 79 0.32 -12.06 7.26
C HIS A 79 -1.02 -11.38 6.99
N GLN A 80 -1.85 -11.20 8.03
CA GLN A 80 -3.20 -10.65 7.90
C GLN A 80 -3.23 -9.32 7.12
N PHE A 81 -2.38 -8.35 7.51
CA PHE A 81 -2.25 -7.09 6.78
C PHE A 81 -1.81 -7.24 5.33
N TYR A 82 -1.02 -8.27 4.98
CA TYR A 82 -0.66 -8.51 3.57
C TYR A 82 -1.89 -8.92 2.77
N VAL A 83 -2.67 -9.86 3.29
CA VAL A 83 -3.92 -10.31 2.66
C VAL A 83 -4.92 -9.16 2.54
N GLU A 84 -4.98 -8.28 3.52
CA GLU A 84 -5.82 -7.08 3.47
C GLU A 84 -5.31 -6.05 2.45
N ALA A 85 -4.00 -5.82 2.39
CA ALA A 85 -3.36 -4.96 1.40
C ALA A 85 -3.66 -5.44 -0.02
N GLU A 86 -3.58 -6.75 -0.30
CA GLU A 86 -3.94 -7.31 -1.61
C GLU A 86 -5.38 -6.98 -2.00
N LYS A 87 -6.33 -7.13 -1.06
CA LYS A 87 -7.74 -6.78 -1.30
C LYS A 87 -7.93 -5.29 -1.57
N ILE A 88 -7.25 -4.43 -0.83
CA ILE A 88 -7.30 -2.97 -1.01
C ILE A 88 -6.74 -2.60 -2.39
N VAL A 89 -5.57 -3.11 -2.74
CA VAL A 89 -4.93 -2.83 -4.04
C VAL A 89 -5.83 -3.30 -5.17
N GLN A 90 -6.34 -4.53 -5.11
CA GLN A 90 -7.24 -5.08 -6.14
C GLN A 90 -8.54 -4.29 -6.28
N LYS A 91 -9.11 -3.79 -5.18
CA LYS A 91 -10.35 -3.00 -5.20
C LYS A 91 -10.14 -1.58 -5.70
N PHE A 92 -9.16 -0.86 -5.15
CA PHE A 92 -9.04 0.58 -5.34
C PHE A 92 -8.01 0.98 -6.39
N VAL A 93 -7.03 0.14 -6.71
CA VAL A 93 -6.02 0.48 -7.71
C VAL A 93 -6.48 0.04 -9.09
N SER A 94 -7.05 -1.16 -9.23
CA SER A 94 -7.59 -1.66 -10.51
C SER A 94 -8.56 -0.68 -11.15
N ASP A 95 -9.48 -0.11 -10.34
CA ASP A 95 -10.43 0.93 -10.77
C ASP A 95 -9.74 2.13 -11.44
N PHE A 96 -8.56 2.54 -10.97
CA PHE A 96 -7.85 3.73 -11.41
C PHE A 96 -6.88 3.48 -12.56
N VAL A 97 -6.42 2.24 -12.71
CA VAL A 97 -5.61 1.82 -13.85
C VAL A 97 -6.48 1.53 -15.08
N ALA A 98 -7.73 1.09 -14.85
CA ALA A 98 -8.68 0.78 -15.92
C ALA A 98 -9.45 2.00 -16.45
N SER A 99 -9.38 3.16 -15.78
CA SER A 99 -10.07 4.40 -16.17
C SER A 99 -9.18 5.42 -16.86
#